data_AF-B0EA64-F1
#
_entry.id   AF-B0EA64-F1
#
_cell.length_a   1.000
_cell.length_b   1.000
_cell.length_c   1.000
_cell.angle_alpha   90.00
_cell.angle_beta   90.00
_cell.angle_gamma   90.00
#
_symmetry.space_group_name_H-M   'P 1'
#
loop_
_entity.id
_entity.type
_entity.pdbx_description
1 polymer ?
#
loop_
_entity_poly.entity_id
_entity_poly.type
_entity_poly.pdbx_seq_one_letter_code
_entity_poly.pdbx_strand_id
1 'polypeptide(L)'
;MPTTSRYLNSHLRIRNIMEVEDKIQSTKMENVPVNDLNEFFVDMFELKDMCDDFVELFRKEERYYSNEEKYNELLEEEAIVLDSIHNLTDGIKERYQHVIDAFYERRVHRMEARMMKAFDEVAKKPRMPKQEDN
;
A
#
# COMPACT_ATOMS: atom_id res chain seq x y z
N MET A 1 19.80 31.32 -10.64
CA MET A 1 18.54 30.74 -11.13
C MET A 1 18.20 29.53 -10.26
N PRO A 2 16.97 29.38 -9.74
CA PRO A 2 16.62 28.20 -8.96
C PRO A 2 16.60 26.99 -9.89
N THR A 3 17.35 25.96 -9.55
CA THR A 3 17.51 24.74 -10.35
C THR A 3 16.19 23.97 -10.43
N THR A 4 15.91 23.43 -11.63
CA THR A 4 14.72 22.68 -12.05
C THR A 4 14.30 21.57 -11.06
N SER A 5 15.25 21.07 -10.26
CA SER A 5 15.04 20.07 -9.19
C SER A 5 14.06 20.52 -8.09
N ARG A 6 14.05 21.80 -7.68
CA ARG A 6 13.12 22.26 -6.63
C ARG A 6 11.66 22.28 -7.09
N TYR A 7 11.43 22.56 -8.37
CA TYR A 7 10.08 22.61 -8.94
C TYR A 7 9.51 21.20 -9.15
N LEU A 8 10.33 20.25 -9.60
CA LEU A 8 9.95 18.83 -9.73
C LEU A 8 9.59 18.22 -8.37
N ASN A 9 10.42 18.42 -7.34
CA ASN A 9 10.12 17.94 -5.99
C ASN A 9 8.87 18.59 -5.41
N SER A 10 8.60 19.87 -5.71
CA SER A 10 7.36 20.53 -5.24
C SER A 10 6.10 19.97 -5.92
N HIS A 11 6.15 19.67 -7.22
CA HIS A 11 4.99 19.16 -7.96
C HIS A 11 4.68 17.70 -7.63
N LEU A 12 5.70 16.85 -7.48
CA LEU A 12 5.54 15.48 -6.98
C LEU A 12 4.93 15.49 -5.57
N ARG A 13 5.43 16.37 -4.69
CA ARG A 13 4.90 16.51 -3.33
C ARG A 13 3.45 17.01 -3.30
N ILE A 14 3.08 17.97 -4.13
CA ILE A 14 1.69 18.47 -4.24
C ILE A 14 0.76 17.39 -4.77
N ARG A 15 1.19 16.61 -5.77
CA ARG A 15 0.41 15.49 -6.31
C ARG A 15 0.17 14.43 -5.25
N ASN A 16 1.20 14.07 -4.50
CA ASN A 16 1.09 13.07 -3.43
C ASN A 16 0.14 13.56 -2.31
N ILE A 17 0.17 14.85 -1.95
CA ILE A 17 -0.77 15.41 -0.95
C ILE A 17 -2.23 15.27 -1.40
N MET A 18 -2.56 15.59 -2.66
CA MET A 18 -3.92 15.40 -3.17
C MET A 18 -4.34 13.93 -3.15
N GLU A 19 -3.46 13.00 -3.54
CA GLU A 19 -3.77 11.57 -3.52
C GLU A 19 -3.93 11.00 -2.09
N VAL A 20 -3.23 11.59 -1.11
CA VAL A 20 -3.41 11.25 0.31
C VAL A 20 -4.77 11.73 0.82
N GLU A 21 -5.14 12.98 0.53
CA GLU A 21 -6.44 13.55 0.94
C GLU A 21 -7.62 12.72 0.41
N ASP A 22 -7.56 12.27 -0.85
CA ASP A 22 -8.58 11.40 -1.47
C ASP A 22 -8.66 10.02 -0.77
N LYS A 23 -7.52 9.45 -0.36
CA LYS A 23 -7.47 8.17 0.37
C LYS A 23 -8.04 8.28 1.78
N ILE A 24 -7.80 9.39 2.47
CA ILE A 24 -8.37 9.65 3.80
C ILE A 24 -9.89 9.79 3.71
N GLN A 25 -10.40 10.60 2.77
CA GLN A 25 -11.85 10.81 2.62
C GLN A 25 -12.61 9.51 2.30
N SER A 26 -12.01 8.62 1.52
CA SER A 26 -12.58 7.31 1.19
C SER A 26 -12.43 6.27 2.32
N THR A 27 -11.51 6.50 3.25
CA THR A 27 -11.20 5.60 4.38
C THR A 27 -11.74 6.17 5.69
N LYS A 28 -13.08 6.12 5.87
CA LYS A 28 -13.67 6.42 7.18
C LYS A 28 -13.34 5.31 8.19
N MET A 29 -12.50 5.62 9.17
CA MET A 29 -12.17 4.78 10.32
C MET A 29 -12.38 5.59 11.58
N GLU A 30 -13.40 5.25 12.35
CA GLU A 30 -13.81 6.04 13.53
C GLU A 30 -12.75 6.03 14.64
N ASN A 31 -11.86 5.04 14.64
CA ASN A 31 -10.88 4.80 15.70
C ASN A 31 -9.44 5.20 15.35
N VAL A 32 -9.20 5.81 14.18
CA VAL A 32 -7.85 6.22 13.76
C VAL A 32 -7.80 7.74 13.56
N PRO A 33 -6.88 8.46 14.22
CA PRO A 33 -6.71 9.89 13.99
C PRO A 33 -6.40 10.19 12.52
N VAL A 34 -6.99 11.26 11.99
CA VAL A 34 -6.79 11.69 10.59
C VAL A 34 -5.31 12.01 10.31
N ASN A 35 -4.61 12.57 11.29
CA ASN A 35 -3.18 12.86 11.15
C ASN A 35 -2.36 11.58 11.00
N ASP A 36 -2.61 10.55 11.82
CA ASP A 36 -1.91 9.27 11.73
C ASP A 36 -2.18 8.58 10.37
N LEU A 37 -3.40 8.69 9.84
CA LEU A 37 -3.72 8.22 8.48
C LEU A 37 -2.95 8.98 7.41
N ASN A 38 -2.85 10.31 7.55
CA ASN A 38 -2.11 11.15 6.62
C ASN A 38 -0.62 10.80 6.61
N GLU A 39 0.00 10.73 7.78
CA GLU A 39 1.40 10.37 7.94
C GLU A 39 1.69 8.94 7.46
N PHE A 40 0.82 7.99 7.80
CA PHE A 40 0.88 6.63 7.28
C PHE A 40 0.87 6.59 5.75
N PHE A 41 -0.04 7.33 5.10
CA PHE A 41 -0.09 7.33 3.63
C PHE A 41 1.11 8.03 3.00
N VAL A 42 1.63 9.11 3.60
CA VAL A 42 2.86 9.76 3.14
C VAL A 42 4.03 8.78 3.16
N ASP A 43 4.24 8.08 4.27
CA ASP A 43 5.32 7.09 4.39
C ASP A 43 5.12 5.91 3.42
N MET A 44 3.86 5.48 3.18
CA MET A 44 3.55 4.46 2.18
C MET A 44 3.80 4.92 0.73
N PHE A 45 3.63 6.21 0.43
CA PHE A 45 3.99 6.77 -0.88
C PHE A 45 5.51 6.84 -1.04
N GLU A 46 6.22 7.24 0.01
CA GLU A 46 7.69 7.21 0.00
C GLU A 46 8.21 5.79 -0.22
N LEU A 47 7.64 4.80 0.47
CA LEU A 47 7.95 3.39 0.26
C LEU A 47 7.70 2.94 -1.18
N LYS A 48 6.58 3.37 -1.77
CA LYS A 48 6.27 3.06 -3.17
C LYS A 48 7.34 3.63 -4.11
N ASP A 49 7.75 4.87 -3.89
CA ASP A 49 8.74 5.53 -4.73
C ASP A 49 10.12 4.86 -4.59
N MET A 50 10.52 4.47 -3.37
CA MET A 50 11.75 3.68 -3.16
C MET A 50 11.70 2.31 -3.85
N CYS A 51 10.56 1.61 -3.78
CA CYS A 51 10.38 0.33 -4.48
C CYS A 51 10.45 0.50 -6.01
N ASP A 52 9.90 1.58 -6.55
CA ASP A 52 10.01 1.87 -7.99
C ASP A 52 11.47 2.13 -8.38
N ASP A 53 12.21 2.93 -7.59
CA ASP A 53 13.64 3.17 -7.80
C ASP A 53 14.46 1.87 -7.71
N PHE A 54 14.13 0.99 -6.75
CA PHE A 54 14.77 -0.32 -6.60
C PHE A 54 14.55 -1.21 -7.82
N VAL A 55 13.34 -1.25 -8.37
CA VAL A 55 13.04 -1.99 -9.61
C VAL A 55 13.80 -1.41 -10.81
N GLU A 56 13.96 -0.08 -10.87
CA GLU A 56 14.75 0.56 -11.93
C GLU A 56 16.25 0.26 -11.83
N LEU A 57 16.79 -0.03 -10.64
CA LEU A 57 18.17 -0.48 -10.49
C LEU A 57 18.39 -1.85 -11.15
N PHE A 58 17.55 -2.84 -10.87
CA PHE A 58 17.61 -4.14 -11.56
C PHE A 58 17.52 -4.00 -13.08
N ARG A 59 16.63 -3.14 -13.58
CA ARG A 59 16.49 -2.88 -15.03
C ARG A 59 17.72 -2.25 -15.66
N LYS A 60 18.53 -1.52 -14.88
CA LYS A 60 19.82 -0.98 -15.32
C LYS A 60 20.90 -2.04 -15.22
N GLU A 61 20.94 -2.80 -14.13
CA GLU A 61 21.89 -3.88 -13.85
C GLU A 61 21.91 -4.89 -15.01
N GLU A 62 20.73 -5.32 -15.47
CA GLU A 62 20.54 -6.28 -16.58
C GLU A 62 21.18 -5.83 -17.92
N ARG A 63 21.60 -4.57 -18.04
CA ARG A 63 22.22 -4.03 -19.28
C ARG A 63 23.74 -4.16 -19.30
N TYR A 64 24.36 -4.55 -18.20
CA TYR A 64 25.82 -4.62 -18.04
C TYR A 64 26.26 -6.07 -17.84
N TYR A 65 27.47 -6.41 -18.30
CA TYR A 65 28.07 -7.71 -17.99
C TYR A 65 28.64 -7.72 -16.58
N SER A 66 28.65 -8.89 -15.93
CA SER A 66 29.07 -9.05 -14.53
C SER A 66 30.54 -8.72 -14.25
N ASN A 67 31.38 -8.61 -15.28
CA ASN A 67 32.78 -8.19 -15.17
C ASN A 67 32.96 -6.68 -15.35
N GLU A 68 31.90 -5.93 -15.64
CA GLU A 68 31.94 -4.48 -15.74
C GLU A 68 31.86 -3.83 -14.36
N GLU A 69 32.67 -2.81 -14.12
CA GLU A 69 32.63 -2.03 -12.88
C GLU A 69 31.23 -1.46 -12.62
N LYS A 70 30.53 -1.04 -13.68
CA LYS A 70 29.18 -0.48 -13.57
C LYS A 70 28.15 -1.47 -13.04
N TYR A 71 28.32 -2.76 -13.32
CA TYR A 71 27.48 -3.81 -12.76
C TYR A 71 27.62 -3.88 -11.24
N ASN A 72 28.86 -3.85 -10.73
CA ASN A 72 29.13 -3.88 -9.29
C ASN A 72 28.63 -2.61 -8.58
N GLU A 73 28.79 -1.44 -9.20
CA GLU A 73 28.22 -0.18 -8.66
C GLU A 73 26.70 -0.28 -8.47
N LEU A 74 25.99 -0.87 -9.45
CA LEU A 74 24.53 -1.03 -9.37
C LEU A 74 24.12 -2.00 -8.26
N LEU A 75 24.86 -3.10 -8.06
CA LEU A 75 24.63 -4.01 -6.94
C LEU A 75 24.85 -3.34 -5.57
N GLU A 76 25.85 -2.47 -5.45
CA GLU A 76 26.08 -1.68 -4.24
C GLU A 76 24.93 -0.70 -3.98
N GLU A 77 24.45 0.00 -5.03
CA GLU A 77 23.28 0.88 -4.95
C GLU A 77 22.02 0.10 -4.53
N GLU A 78 21.79 -1.09 -5.09
CA GLU A 78 20.67 -1.97 -4.73
C GLU A 78 20.71 -2.37 -3.25
N ALA A 79 21.88 -2.73 -2.73
CA ALA A 79 22.03 -3.07 -1.32
C ALA A 79 21.70 -1.89 -0.40
N ILE A 80 22.09 -0.67 -0.76
CA ILE A 80 21.79 0.55 0.00
C ILE A 80 20.28 0.85 -0.02
N VAL A 81 19.64 0.72 -1.19
CA VAL A 81 18.19 0.94 -1.32
C VAL A 81 17.41 -0.12 -0.54
N LEU A 82 17.84 -1.38 -0.57
CA LEU A 82 17.21 -2.45 0.20
C LEU A 82 17.25 -2.16 1.71
N ASP A 83 18.38 -1.71 2.24
CA ASP A 83 18.49 -1.32 3.66
C ASP A 83 17.58 -0.12 3.99
N SER A 84 17.50 0.85 3.08
CA SER A 84 16.61 2.02 3.22
C SER A 84 15.14 1.61 3.25
N ILE A 85 14.72 0.70 2.37
CA ILE A 85 13.37 0.12 2.36
C ILE A 85 13.10 -0.60 3.67
N HIS A 86 14.02 -1.44 4.15
CA HIS A 86 13.88 -2.14 5.41
C HIS A 86 13.63 -1.16 6.56
N ASN A 87 14.50 -0.15 6.71
CA ASN A 87 14.39 0.86 7.76
C ASN A 87 13.08 1.65 7.69
N LEU A 88 12.61 2.01 6.49
CA LEU A 88 11.33 2.69 6.32
C LEU A 88 10.16 1.76 6.71
N THR A 89 10.16 0.51 6.24
CA THR A 89 9.08 -0.44 6.52
C THR A 89 8.96 -0.80 7.99
N ASP A 90 10.09 -0.95 8.69
CA ASP A 90 10.11 -1.13 10.14
C ASP A 90 9.56 0.11 10.85
N GLY A 91 9.98 1.30 10.42
CA GLY A 91 9.46 2.56 10.94
C GLY A 91 7.94 2.71 10.76
N ILE A 92 7.40 2.34 9.59
CA ILE A 92 5.96 2.34 9.32
C ILE A 92 5.24 1.38 10.26
N LYS A 93 5.78 0.16 10.43
CA LYS A 93 5.18 -0.86 11.28
C LYS A 93 5.15 -0.43 12.74
N GLU A 94 6.24 0.13 13.25
CA GLU A 94 6.33 0.59 14.64
C GLU A 94 5.43 1.79 14.92
N ARG A 95 5.40 2.79 14.02
CA ARG A 95 4.64 4.03 14.23
C ARG A 95 3.13 3.87 14.01
N TYR A 96 2.73 3.00 13.09
CA TYR A 96 1.35 2.95 12.62
C TYR A 96 0.69 1.57 12.78
N GLN A 97 1.16 0.75 13.74
CA GLN A 97 0.58 -0.56 14.01
C GLN A 97 -0.94 -0.48 14.25
N HIS A 98 -1.42 0.54 14.98
CA HIS A 98 -2.86 0.76 15.21
C HIS A 98 -3.64 1.09 13.94
N VAL A 99 -3.03 1.83 13.00
CA VAL A 99 -3.62 2.11 11.68
C VAL A 99 -3.77 0.81 10.89
N ILE A 100 -2.70 -0.01 10.88
CA ILE A 100 -2.67 -1.31 10.22
C ILE A 100 -3.73 -2.26 10.82
N ASP A 101 -3.81 -2.32 12.14
CA ASP A 101 -4.79 -3.14 12.87
C ASP A 101 -6.22 -2.71 12.55
N ALA A 102 -6.49 -1.40 12.51
CA ALA A 102 -7.80 -0.89 12.10
C ALA A 102 -8.16 -1.35 10.67
N PHE A 103 -7.19 -1.42 9.75
CA PHE A 103 -7.43 -1.93 8.39
C PHE A 103 -7.73 -3.42 8.39
N TYR A 104 -7.07 -4.20 9.25
CA TYR A 104 -7.37 -5.62 9.43
C TYR A 104 -8.77 -5.84 10.02
N GLU A 105 -9.14 -5.15 11.09
CA GLU A 105 -10.47 -5.22 11.70
C GLU A 105 -11.56 -4.86 10.68
N ARG A 106 -11.36 -3.76 9.95
CA ARG A 106 -12.30 -3.34 8.90
C ARG A 106 -12.42 -4.39 7.79
N ARG A 107 -11.34 -5.10 7.46
CA ARG A 107 -11.37 -6.21 6.50
C ARG A 107 -12.20 -7.38 7.03
N VAL A 108 -12.02 -7.76 8.29
CA VAL A 108 -12.78 -8.83 8.95
C VAL A 108 -14.27 -8.50 8.97
N HIS A 109 -14.66 -7.31 9.42
CA HIS A 109 -16.07 -6.89 9.45
C HIS A 109 -16.73 -6.91 8.07
N ARG A 110 -16.01 -6.49 7.01
CA ARG A 110 -16.53 -6.60 5.64
C ARG A 110 -16.75 -8.05 5.21
N MET A 111 -15.90 -8.97 5.65
CA MET A 111 -16.06 -10.40 5.36
C MET A 111 -17.25 -10.98 6.11
N GLU A 112 -17.39 -10.70 7.41
CA GLU A 112 -18.53 -11.13 8.24
C GLU A 112 -19.86 -10.63 7.66
N ALA A 113 -19.93 -9.35 7.30
CA ALA A 113 -21.14 -8.76 6.70
C ALA A 113 -21.53 -9.43 5.37
N ARG A 114 -20.54 -9.84 4.55
CA ARG A 114 -20.80 -10.60 3.32
C ARG A 114 -21.31 -12.01 3.62
N MET A 115 -20.72 -12.68 4.62
CA MET A 115 -21.16 -14.01 5.04
C MET A 115 -22.59 -13.98 5.58
N MET A 116 -22.94 -13.05 6.47
CA MET A 116 -24.31 -12.91 6.99
C MET A 116 -25.33 -12.68 5.87
N LYS A 117 -25.04 -11.81 4.90
CA LYS A 117 -25.91 -11.60 3.73
C LYS A 117 -26.12 -12.87 2.92
N ALA A 118 -25.06 -13.64 2.69
CA ALA A 118 -25.15 -14.92 1.98
C ALA A 118 -26.00 -15.95 2.76
N PHE A 119 -25.86 -16.00 4.09
CA PHE A 119 -26.71 -16.84 4.95
C PHE A 119 -28.19 -16.42 4.88
N ASP A 120 -28.48 -15.12 4.96
CA ASP A 120 -29.84 -14.60 4.85
C ASP A 120 -30.49 -14.93 3.50
N GLU A 121 -29.72 -14.87 2.41
CA GLU A 121 -30.19 -15.24 1.07
C GLU A 121 -30.44 -16.75 0.92
N VAL A 122 -29.63 -17.59 1.56
CA VAL A 122 -29.83 -19.05 1.58
C VAL A 122 -31.03 -19.43 2.46
N ALA A 123 -31.21 -18.76 3.60
CA ALA A 123 -32.35 -18.97 4.50
C ALA A 123 -33.69 -18.56 3.87
N LYS A 124 -33.67 -17.58 2.96
CA LYS A 124 -34.85 -17.13 2.20
C LYS A 124 -35.25 -18.05 1.04
N LYS A 125 -34.43 -19.03 0.65
CA LYS A 125 -34.81 -20.03 -0.37
C LYS A 125 -35.73 -21.08 0.25
N PRO A 126 -37.00 -21.23 -0.19
CA PRO A 126 -37.90 -22.22 0.38
C PRO A 126 -37.40 -23.64 0.07
N ARG A 127 -37.20 -24.48 1.09
CA ARG A 127 -37.10 -25.93 0.90
C ARG A 127 -38.50 -26.51 0.76
N MET A 128 -38.86 -26.93 -0.45
CA MET A 128 -39.38 -28.26 -0.83
C MET A 128 -40.22 -28.20 -2.11
N PRO A 129 -39.94 -29.04 -3.13
CA PRO A 129 -40.97 -29.47 -4.07
C PRO A 129 -41.98 -30.31 -3.29
N LYS A 130 -43.28 -30.02 -3.45
CA LYS A 130 -44.35 -30.89 -2.93
C LYS A 130 -44.20 -32.26 -3.60
N GLN A 131 -44.11 -33.32 -2.80
CA GLN A 131 -44.37 -34.67 -3.28
C GLN A 131 -45.85 -34.72 -3.67
N GLU A 132 -46.13 -34.94 -4.94
CA GLU A 132 -47.45 -35.36 -5.38
C GLU A 132 -47.55 -36.87 -5.12
N ASP A 133 -48.40 -37.25 -4.17
CA ASP A 133 -48.78 -38.64 -3.91
C ASP A 133 -49.50 -39.20 -5.13
N ASN A 134 -48.96 -40.31 -5.68
CA ASN A 134 -49.64 -41.16 -6.67
C ASN A 134 -50.20 -42.42 -6.00
#